data_AF-A0A1B3XJY5-F1
#
_entry.id   AF-A0A1B3XJY5-F1
#
_cell.length_a   1.000
_cell.length_b   1.000
_cell.length_c   1.000
_cell.angle_alpha   90.00
_cell.angle_beta   90.00
_cell.angle_gamma   90.00
#
_symmetry.space_group_name_H-M   'P 1'
#
loop_
_entity.id
_entity.type
_entity.pdbx_description
1 polymer ?
#
loop_
_entity_poly.entity_id
_entity_poly.type
_entity_poly.pdbx_seq_one_letter_code
_entity_poly.pdbx_strand_id
1 'polypeptide(L)'
;MSNERSILAVLSFWPSTGYGIKAEFEHKAAGLYWGMSYGSIYPKLKKLEEEGLVQPIEKEEGGRKKKLYELTPKGWQEFENWLRLPPAYPIIKDELLMKMSTWHEDMESSVLISHLLKRKETTEDMLGFVKDWPTNGISYISDVGMLSIRYAELRLEAELKWIDESIHALEKNQLPKGQDLNGNTEKLLARRRGQREKEK
;
A
#
# COMPACT_ATOMS: atom_id res chain seq x y z
N MET A 1 -2.32 -6.88 -9.01
CA MET A 1 -0.95 -7.39 -9.20
C MET A 1 -0.91 -8.82 -8.68
N SER A 2 -0.22 -9.74 -9.35
CA SER A 2 -0.12 -11.14 -8.89
C SER A 2 1.10 -11.29 -7.97
N ASN A 3 0.96 -11.89 -6.78
CA ASN A 3 2.10 -12.01 -5.84
C ASN A 3 3.25 -12.85 -6.43
N GLU A 4 2.96 -13.74 -7.38
CA GLU A 4 3.97 -14.49 -8.14
C GLU A 4 4.94 -13.55 -8.88
N ARG A 5 4.43 -12.50 -9.52
CA ARG A 5 5.25 -11.51 -10.23
C ARG A 5 6.13 -10.68 -9.29
N SER A 6 5.61 -10.39 -8.10
CA SER A 6 6.40 -9.71 -7.07
C SER A 6 7.56 -10.59 -6.57
N ILE A 7 7.36 -11.90 -6.43
CA ILE A 7 8.45 -12.83 -6.07
C ILE A 7 9.51 -12.85 -7.17
N LEU A 8 9.11 -12.93 -8.45
CA LEU A 8 10.04 -12.85 -9.57
C LEU A 8 10.82 -11.52 -9.58
N ALA A 9 10.15 -10.41 -9.27
CA ALA A 9 10.79 -9.10 -9.17
C ALA A 9 11.88 -9.07 -8.09
N VAL A 10 11.61 -9.58 -6.89
CA VAL A 10 12.62 -9.65 -5.81
C VAL A 10 13.80 -10.53 -6.22
N LEU A 11 13.53 -11.71 -6.79
CA LEU A 11 14.58 -12.64 -7.24
C LEU A 11 15.37 -12.14 -8.45
N SER A 12 14.88 -11.12 -9.17
CA SER A 12 15.61 -10.47 -10.25
C SER A 12 16.76 -9.59 -9.76
N PHE A 13 16.73 -9.16 -8.49
CA PHE A 13 17.82 -8.37 -7.90
C PHE A 13 18.97 -9.26 -7.43
N TRP A 14 18.67 -10.36 -6.73
CA TRP A 14 19.64 -11.37 -6.32
C TRP A 14 18.98 -12.69 -5.90
N PRO A 15 19.73 -13.80 -5.89
CA PRO A 15 19.30 -15.05 -5.27
C PRO A 15 19.04 -14.87 -3.77
N SER A 16 17.84 -15.23 -3.30
CA SER A 16 17.40 -14.95 -1.92
C SER A 16 16.80 -16.17 -1.24
N THR A 17 16.86 -16.21 0.10
CA THR A 17 16.15 -17.26 0.85
C THR A 17 14.66 -16.93 0.88
N GLY A 18 13.80 -17.92 1.16
CA GLY A 18 12.38 -17.63 1.38
C GLY A 18 12.14 -16.59 2.50
N TYR A 19 13.03 -16.54 3.49
CA TYR A 19 13.00 -15.50 4.53
C TYR A 19 13.44 -14.13 4.00
N GLY A 20 14.47 -14.06 3.15
CA GLY A 20 14.91 -12.80 2.54
C GLY A 20 13.85 -12.22 1.59
N ILE A 21 13.21 -13.07 0.77
CA ILE A 21 12.06 -12.66 -0.05
C ILE A 21 10.96 -12.08 0.82
N LYS A 22 10.67 -12.74 1.95
CA LYS A 22 9.68 -12.27 2.92
C LYS A 22 10.07 -10.93 3.55
N ALA A 23 11.34 -10.75 3.91
CA ALA A 23 11.84 -9.50 4.49
C ALA A 23 11.61 -8.30 3.55
N GLU A 24 11.88 -8.44 2.25
CA GLU A 24 11.60 -7.38 1.27
C GLU A 24 10.13 -6.94 1.24
N PHE A 25 9.20 -7.85 1.55
CA PHE A 25 7.78 -7.52 1.61
C PHE A 25 7.33 -7.01 2.99
N GLU A 26 7.93 -7.44 4.10
CA GLU A 26 7.44 -7.16 5.47
C GLU A 26 7.52 -5.70 5.92
N HIS A 27 8.19 -4.86 5.14
CA HIS A 27 8.30 -3.45 5.45
C HIS A 27 6.97 -2.70 5.24
N LYS A 28 6.58 -1.83 6.18
CA LYS A 28 5.30 -1.09 6.13
C LYS A 28 5.07 -0.37 4.79
N ALA A 29 6.12 0.17 4.17
CA ALA A 29 6.02 0.86 2.88
C ALA A 29 6.03 -0.08 1.66
N ALA A 30 6.29 -1.39 1.83
CA ALA A 30 6.06 -2.37 0.77
C ALA A 30 4.58 -2.42 0.38
N GLY A 31 3.66 -2.01 1.27
CA GLY A 31 2.25 -1.79 0.96
C GLY A 31 2.01 -0.70 -0.11
N LEU A 32 2.94 0.26 -0.29
CA LEU A 32 2.85 1.31 -1.31
C LEU A 32 3.08 0.76 -2.73
N TYR A 33 3.76 -0.38 -2.87
CA TYR A 33 4.21 -0.92 -4.16
C TYR A 33 3.68 -2.33 -4.45
N TRP A 34 3.68 -3.20 -3.45
CA TRP A 34 3.56 -4.63 -3.63
C TRP A 34 2.24 -5.22 -3.11
N GLY A 35 1.62 -4.59 -2.11
CA GLY A 35 0.28 -4.96 -1.61
C GLY A 35 0.11 -6.44 -1.26
N MET A 36 1.19 -7.13 -0.86
CA MET A 36 1.19 -8.58 -0.71
C MET A 36 0.78 -9.02 0.69
N SER A 37 -0.12 -10.00 0.78
CA SER A 37 -0.35 -10.77 2.01
C SER A 37 0.79 -11.78 2.22
N TYR A 38 1.51 -11.60 3.33
CA TYR A 38 2.70 -12.36 3.74
C TYR A 38 2.50 -13.89 3.78
N GLY A 39 1.29 -14.34 4.11
CA GLY A 39 0.98 -15.78 4.23
C GLY A 39 1.05 -16.55 2.91
N SER A 40 1.15 -15.86 1.77
CA SER A 40 1.11 -16.48 0.44
C SER A 40 2.48 -16.72 -0.22
N ILE A 41 3.58 -16.28 0.40
CA ILE A 41 4.91 -16.32 -0.23
C ILE A 41 5.37 -17.75 -0.49
N TYR A 42 5.39 -18.62 0.53
CA TYR A 42 5.92 -19.97 0.39
C TYR A 42 5.12 -20.86 -0.57
N PRO A 43 3.76 -20.89 -0.54
CA PRO A 43 2.98 -21.63 -1.53
C PRO A 43 3.25 -21.16 -2.97
N LYS A 44 3.41 -19.84 -3.17
CA LYS A 44 3.68 -19.27 -4.49
C LYS A 44 5.10 -19.53 -4.96
N LEU A 45 6.07 -19.45 -4.07
CA LEU A 45 7.46 -19.79 -4.37
C LEU A 45 7.58 -21.26 -4.80
N LYS A 46 6.88 -22.17 -4.10
CA LYS A 46 6.80 -23.59 -4.48
C LYS A 46 6.19 -23.76 -5.87
N LYS A 47 5.09 -23.06 -6.17
CA LYS A 47 4.46 -23.09 -7.49
C LYS A 47 5.41 -22.58 -8.59
N LEU A 48 6.16 -21.51 -8.34
CA LEU A 48 7.16 -20.99 -9.29
C LEU A 48 8.32 -21.98 -9.52
N GLU A 49 8.70 -22.75 -8.49
CA GLU A 49 9.66 -23.86 -8.59
C GLU A 49 9.10 -25.00 -9.45
N GLU A 50 7.85 -25.42 -9.21
CA GLU A 50 7.15 -26.44 -10.00
C GLU A 50 6.94 -26.02 -11.48
N GLU A 51 6.71 -24.73 -11.73
CA GLU A 51 6.60 -24.17 -13.09
C GLU A 51 7.96 -23.99 -13.78
N GLY A 52 9.07 -24.23 -13.08
CA GLY A 52 10.44 -24.09 -13.59
C GLY A 52 10.85 -22.63 -13.82
N LEU A 53 10.19 -21.67 -13.18
CA LEU A 53 10.53 -20.24 -13.24
C LEU A 53 11.61 -19.88 -12.21
N VAL A 54 11.67 -20.63 -11.12
CA VAL A 54 12.64 -20.45 -10.04
C VAL A 54 13.32 -21.79 -9.76
N GLN A 55 14.60 -21.77 -9.41
CA GLN A 55 15.33 -22.97 -8.99
C GLN A 55 16.03 -22.75 -7.65
N PRO A 56 16.18 -23.81 -6.84
CA PRO A 56 16.97 -23.73 -5.62
C PRO A 56 18.46 -23.84 -5.92
N ILE A 57 19.26 -23.05 -5.22
CA ILE A 57 20.72 -23.20 -5.19
C ILE A 57 21.18 -23.40 -3.74
N GLU A 58 22.13 -24.32 -3.55
CA GLU A 58 22.78 -24.52 -2.26
C GLU A 58 23.95 -23.55 -2.13
N LYS A 59 23.93 -22.70 -1.11
CA LYS A 59 25.10 -21.92 -0.70
C LYS A 59 25.50 -22.33 0.71
N GLU A 60 26.78 -22.64 0.89
CA GLU A 60 27.34 -22.93 2.19
C GLU A 60 27.93 -21.65 2.78
N GLU A 61 27.43 -21.24 3.94
CA GLU A 61 27.88 -20.03 4.63
C GLU A 61 28.04 -20.34 6.11
N GLY A 62 29.26 -20.22 6.63
CA GLY A 62 29.58 -20.54 8.03
C GLY A 62 29.29 -21.99 8.44
N GLY A 63 29.39 -22.94 7.51
CA GLY A 63 29.13 -24.38 7.75
C GLY A 63 27.65 -24.77 7.79
N ARG A 64 26.73 -23.84 7.50
CA ARG A 64 25.29 -24.13 7.37
C ARG A 64 24.86 -23.96 5.92
N LYS A 65 24.26 -25.01 5.35
CA LYS A 65 23.61 -24.96 4.04
C LYS A 65 22.38 -24.05 4.11
N LYS A 66 22.34 -23.00 3.29
CA LYS A 66 21.15 -22.17 3.07
C LYS A 66 20.56 -22.50 1.70
N LYS A 67 19.26 -22.82 1.67
CA LYS A 67 18.48 -22.94 0.43
C LYS A 67 18.14 -21.52 -0.05
N LEU A 68 18.83 -21.09 -1.10
CA LEU A 68 18.51 -19.88 -1.84
C LEU A 68 17.65 -20.25 -3.05
N TYR A 69 16.94 -19.28 -3.58
CA TYR A 69 16.16 -19.38 -4.80
C TYR A 69 16.66 -18.34 -5.78
N GLU A 70 16.72 -18.67 -7.06
CA GLU A 70 17.06 -17.75 -8.14
C GLU A 70 16.18 -17.99 -9.37
N LEU A 71 16.09 -17.00 -10.25
CA LEU A 71 15.38 -17.13 -11.52
C LEU A 71 16.10 -18.09 -12.47
N THR A 72 15.35 -18.98 -13.11
CA THR A 72 15.85 -19.75 -14.26
C THR A 72 15.84 -18.88 -15.53
N PRO A 73 16.43 -19.33 -16.66
CA PRO A 73 16.26 -18.63 -17.94
C PRO A 73 14.80 -18.40 -18.33
N LYS A 74 13.92 -19.37 -18.02
CA LYS A 74 12.47 -19.25 -18.21
C LYS A 74 11.87 -18.19 -17.29
N GLY A 75 12.32 -18.14 -16.03
CA GLY A 75 11.91 -17.12 -15.04
C GLY A 75 12.26 -15.70 -15.48
N TRP A 76 13.48 -15.50 -15.99
CA TRP A 76 13.92 -14.21 -16.55
C TRP A 76 13.04 -13.79 -17.74
N GLN A 77 12.79 -14.69 -18.67
CA GLN A 77 11.94 -14.40 -19.83
C GLN A 77 10.51 -14.02 -19.42
N GLU A 78 9.92 -14.75 -18.47
CA GLU A 78 8.58 -14.44 -17.95
C GLU A 78 8.54 -13.05 -17.26
N PHE A 79 9.56 -12.74 -16.45
CA PHE A 79 9.67 -11.45 -15.78
C PHE A 79 9.80 -10.30 -16.77
N GLU A 80 10.69 -10.40 -17.76
CA GLU A 80 10.88 -9.38 -18.79
C GLU A 80 9.65 -9.20 -19.68
N ASN A 81 8.97 -10.30 -20.04
CA ASN A 81 7.71 -10.24 -20.78
C ASN A 81 6.66 -9.45 -20.01
N TRP A 82 6.57 -9.65 -18.69
CA TRP A 82 5.67 -8.89 -17.85
C TRP A 82 6.03 -7.40 -17.80
N LEU A 83 7.31 -7.05 -17.68
CA LEU A 83 7.75 -5.64 -17.65
C LEU A 83 7.39 -4.86 -18.93
N ARG A 84 7.22 -5.55 -20.06
CA ARG A 84 6.84 -4.95 -21.35
C ARG A 84 5.34 -4.66 -21.47
N LEU A 85 4.52 -5.23 -20.59
CA LEU A 85 3.07 -5.03 -20.64
C LEU A 85 2.69 -3.73 -19.91
N PRO A 86 1.80 -2.89 -20.47
CA PRO A 86 1.36 -1.69 -19.78
C PRO A 86 0.63 -2.06 -18.48
N PRO A 87 0.94 -1.42 -17.35
CA PRO A 87 0.20 -1.64 -16.12
C PRO A 87 -1.19 -1.02 -16.23
N ALA A 88 -2.19 -1.66 -15.61
CA ALA A 88 -3.50 -1.04 -15.42
C ALA A 88 -3.38 0.14 -14.45
N TYR A 89 -4.29 1.12 -14.58
CA TYR A 89 -4.38 2.20 -13.60
C TYR A 89 -4.69 1.64 -12.21
N PRO A 90 -4.01 2.09 -11.14
CA PRO A 90 -4.21 1.55 -9.80
C PRO A 90 -5.61 1.85 -9.26
N ILE A 91 -6.29 0.84 -8.73
CA ILE A 91 -7.58 0.98 -8.05
C ILE A 91 -7.31 1.21 -6.56
N ILE A 92 -7.66 2.40 -6.05
CA ILE A 92 -7.50 2.77 -4.64
C ILE A 92 -8.87 2.66 -3.96
N LYS A 93 -8.95 1.81 -2.93
CA LYS A 93 -10.14 1.70 -2.07
C LYS A 93 -9.81 2.32 -0.71
N ASP A 94 -10.25 3.55 -0.48
CA ASP A 94 -9.96 4.29 0.74
C ASP A 94 -11.20 4.42 1.64
N GLU A 95 -11.18 3.69 2.76
CA GLU A 95 -12.28 3.70 3.73
C GLU A 95 -12.47 5.07 4.41
N LEU A 96 -11.39 5.83 4.62
CA LEU A 96 -11.48 7.17 5.24
C LEU A 96 -12.23 8.12 4.31
N LEU A 97 -11.88 8.12 3.02
CA LEU A 97 -12.57 8.97 2.03
C LEU A 97 -14.03 8.55 1.85
N MET A 98 -14.32 7.24 1.90
CA MET A 98 -15.69 6.73 1.90
C MET A 98 -16.46 7.21 3.14
N LYS A 99 -15.86 7.16 4.33
CA LYS A 99 -16.48 7.69 5.56
C LYS A 99 -16.76 9.18 5.43
N MET A 100 -15.80 9.96 4.94
CA MET A 100 -15.93 11.41 4.72
C MET A 100 -17.07 11.76 3.77
N SER A 101 -17.21 11.04 2.65
CA SER A 101 -18.27 11.30 1.66
C SER A 101 -19.68 11.00 2.18
N THR A 102 -19.77 10.17 3.21
CA THR A 102 -21.01 9.82 3.91
C THR A 102 -21.15 10.49 5.28
N TRP A 103 -20.26 11.44 5.61
CA TRP A 103 -20.31 12.14 6.89
C TRP A 103 -21.48 13.14 6.90
N HIS A 104 -22.18 13.22 8.04
CA HIS A 104 -23.34 14.10 8.19
C HIS A 104 -23.08 15.22 9.18
N GLU A 105 -23.71 16.37 8.98
CA GLU A 105 -23.58 17.56 9.83
C GLU A 105 -24.05 17.34 11.28
N ASP A 106 -24.90 16.35 11.52
CA ASP A 106 -25.37 15.96 12.85
C ASP A 106 -24.40 15.02 13.58
N MET A 107 -23.21 14.77 13.00
CA MET A 107 -22.14 13.97 13.59
C MET A 107 -21.02 14.86 14.13
N GLU A 108 -20.42 14.44 15.23
CA GLU A 108 -19.33 15.18 15.87
C GLU A 108 -18.08 15.21 14.99
N SER A 109 -17.68 16.40 14.53
CA SER A 109 -16.47 16.57 13.70
C SER A 109 -15.19 16.14 14.41
N SER A 110 -15.16 16.15 15.75
CA SER A 110 -14.04 15.63 16.56
C SER A 110 -13.72 14.16 16.26
N VAL A 111 -14.73 13.34 15.96
CA VAL A 111 -14.53 11.93 15.59
C VAL A 111 -13.91 11.81 14.21
N LEU A 112 -14.29 12.66 13.26
CA LEU A 112 -13.65 12.66 11.94
C LEU A 112 -12.20 13.17 12.02
N ILE A 113 -11.97 14.21 12.83
CA ILE A 113 -10.63 14.74 13.10
C ILE A 113 -9.72 13.66 13.70
N SER A 114 -10.23 12.83 14.64
CA SER A 114 -9.41 11.75 15.21
C SER A 114 -9.02 10.68 14.18
N HIS A 115 -9.89 10.35 13.22
CA HIS A 115 -9.54 9.48 12.10
C HIS A 115 -8.45 10.10 11.20
N LEU A 116 -8.56 11.40 10.91
CA LEU A 116 -7.57 12.15 10.12
C LEU A 116 -6.21 12.21 10.82
N LEU A 117 -6.20 12.47 12.13
CA LEU A 117 -4.97 12.45 12.94
C LEU A 117 -4.32 11.07 12.94
N LYS A 118 -5.11 9.99 13.01
CA LYS A 118 -4.56 8.63 12.94
C LYS A 118 -3.98 8.32 11.56
N ARG A 119 -4.62 8.80 10.49
CA ARG A 119 -4.06 8.73 9.13
C ARG A 119 -2.75 9.54 9.06
N LYS A 120 -2.70 10.74 9.64
CA LYS A 120 -1.50 11.59 9.67
C LYS A 120 -0.30 10.88 10.27
N GLU A 121 -0.45 10.34 11.48
CA GLU A 121 0.60 9.56 12.16
C GLU A 121 1.11 8.42 11.27
N THR A 122 0.19 7.68 10.63
CA THR A 122 0.53 6.58 9.74
C THR A 122 1.27 7.06 8.48
N THR A 123 0.84 8.18 7.89
CA THR A 123 1.45 8.77 6.71
C THR A 123 2.84 9.35 7.03
N GLU A 124 3.05 9.94 8.21
CA GLU A 124 4.36 10.41 8.70
C GLU A 124 5.34 9.24 8.89
N ASP A 125 4.90 8.16 9.53
CA ASP A 125 5.66 6.91 9.65
C ASP A 125 6.10 6.37 8.27
N MET A 126 5.16 6.33 7.31
CA MET A 126 5.44 5.87 5.95
C MET A 126 6.41 6.79 5.22
N LEU A 127 6.27 8.12 5.39
CA LEU A 127 7.13 9.10 4.75
C LEU A 127 8.57 9.00 5.28
N GLY A 128 8.75 8.86 6.59
CA GLY A 128 10.05 8.61 7.20
C GLY A 128 10.72 7.36 6.61
N PHE A 129 9.97 6.25 6.54
CA PHE A 129 10.48 5.03 5.93
C PHE A 129 10.86 5.22 4.46
N VAL A 130 10.02 5.87 3.65
CA VAL A 130 10.30 6.11 2.22
C VAL A 130 11.56 6.96 2.03
N LYS A 131 11.79 7.95 2.91
CA LYS A 131 12.99 8.79 2.90
C LYS A 131 14.26 8.01 3.28
N ASP A 132 14.14 7.07 4.22
CA ASP A 132 15.26 6.24 4.68
C ASP A 132 15.53 5.02 3.77
N TRP A 133 14.54 4.63 2.95
CA TRP A 133 14.60 3.43 2.10
C TRP A 133 15.87 3.35 1.25
N PRO A 134 16.30 4.41 0.54
CA PRO A 134 17.52 4.38 -0.28
C PRO A 134 18.80 4.05 0.51
N THR A 135 18.76 4.22 1.83
CA THR A 135 19.90 4.06 2.74
C THR A 135 19.70 2.96 3.80
N ASN A 136 18.64 2.16 3.71
CA ASN A 136 18.29 1.18 4.74
C ASN A 136 19.20 -0.06 4.79
N GLY A 137 20.05 -0.24 3.77
CA GLY A 137 21.03 -1.34 3.69
C GLY A 137 20.44 -2.73 3.43
N ILE A 138 19.15 -2.84 3.13
CA ILE A 138 18.45 -4.12 2.91
C ILE A 138 17.97 -4.23 1.47
N SER A 139 17.30 -3.19 0.94
CA SER A 139 16.67 -3.25 -0.38
C SER A 139 17.58 -2.71 -1.48
N TYR A 140 17.54 -3.32 -2.66
CA TYR A 140 18.10 -2.72 -3.87
C TYR A 140 17.10 -1.83 -4.55
N ILE A 141 17.61 -0.67 -4.95
CA ILE A 141 16.87 0.33 -5.70
C ILE A 141 17.80 0.78 -6.83
N SER A 142 17.35 0.61 -8.06
CA SER A 142 18.05 1.16 -9.23
C SER A 142 17.77 2.66 -9.39
N ASP A 143 18.53 3.36 -10.22
CA ASP A 143 18.27 4.77 -10.54
C ASP A 143 16.85 5.00 -11.09
N VAL A 144 16.34 4.05 -11.91
CA VAL A 144 14.96 4.08 -12.39
C VAL A 144 13.97 3.82 -11.25
N GLY A 145 14.31 2.90 -10.34
CA GLY A 145 13.54 2.64 -9.13
C GLY A 145 13.40 3.86 -8.22
N MET A 146 14.41 4.73 -8.15
CA MET A 146 14.34 5.98 -7.38
C MET A 146 13.22 6.93 -7.86
N LEU A 147 12.79 6.84 -9.12
CA LEU A 147 11.64 7.61 -9.61
C LEU A 147 10.34 7.16 -8.94
N SER A 148 10.18 5.87 -8.64
CA SER A 148 9.00 5.36 -7.94
C SER A 148 9.01 5.75 -6.46
N ILE A 149 10.20 5.73 -5.82
CA ILE A 149 10.42 6.23 -4.46
C ILE A 149 10.03 7.71 -4.37
N ARG A 150 10.48 8.53 -5.31
CA ARG A 150 10.12 9.95 -5.36
C ARG A 150 8.61 10.16 -5.54
N TYR A 151 7.95 9.36 -6.36
CA TYR A 151 6.49 9.41 -6.50
C TYR A 151 5.77 9.12 -5.18
N ALA A 152 6.20 8.11 -4.42
CA ALA A 152 5.62 7.80 -3.12
C ALA A 152 5.84 8.94 -2.11
N GLU A 153 7.05 9.51 -2.06
CA GLU A 153 7.35 10.65 -1.21
C GLU A 153 6.41 11.84 -1.51
N LEU A 154 6.31 12.24 -2.79
CA LEU A 154 5.43 13.34 -3.22
C LEU A 154 3.97 13.08 -2.84
N ARG A 155 3.51 11.85 -2.99
CA ARG A 155 2.13 11.47 -2.66
C ARG A 155 1.86 11.56 -1.16
N LEU A 156 2.79 11.09 -0.33
CA LEU A 156 2.68 11.14 1.13
C LEU A 156 2.75 12.59 1.64
N GLU A 157 3.65 13.41 1.09
CA GLU A 157 3.73 14.84 1.41
C GLU A 157 2.44 15.59 1.06
N ALA A 158 1.85 15.28 -0.11
CA ALA A 158 0.56 15.83 -0.51
C ALA A 158 -0.59 15.35 0.39
N GLU A 159 -0.56 14.08 0.83
CA GLU A 159 -1.56 13.54 1.76
C GLU A 159 -1.48 14.25 3.13
N LEU A 160 -0.28 14.45 3.68
CA LEU A 160 -0.09 15.20 4.94
C LEU A 160 -0.66 16.61 4.83
N LYS A 161 -0.35 17.30 3.73
CA LYS A 161 -0.89 18.64 3.47
C LYS A 161 -2.42 18.63 3.42
N TRP A 162 -3.00 17.68 2.68
CA TRP A 162 -4.46 17.54 2.59
C TRP A 162 -5.11 17.24 3.95
N ILE A 163 -4.48 16.43 4.80
CA ILE A 163 -4.96 16.14 6.15
C ILE A 163 -5.00 17.41 6.98
N ASP A 164 -3.93 18.20 6.97
CA ASP A 164 -3.84 19.45 7.73
C ASP A 164 -4.89 20.47 7.27
N GLU A 165 -5.07 20.63 5.96
CA GLU A 165 -6.13 21.47 5.38
C GLU A 165 -7.53 20.99 5.79
N SER A 166 -7.76 19.67 5.78
CA SER A 166 -9.05 19.07 6.14
C SER A 166 -9.38 19.24 7.63
N ILE A 167 -8.40 19.04 8.52
CA ILE A 167 -8.57 19.28 9.96
C ILE A 167 -8.87 20.75 10.21
N HIS A 168 -8.11 21.66 9.59
CA HIS A 168 -8.35 23.10 9.72
C HIS A 168 -9.76 23.50 9.28
N ALA A 169 -10.23 22.98 8.15
CA ALA A 169 -11.58 23.24 7.65
C ALA A 169 -12.67 22.73 8.60
N LEU A 170 -12.48 21.55 9.21
CA LEU A 170 -13.40 20.98 10.21
C LEU A 170 -13.41 21.80 11.50
N GLU A 171 -12.25 22.19 12.02
CA GLU A 171 -12.13 22.98 13.26
C GLU A 171 -12.71 24.39 13.12
N LYS A 172 -12.55 25.02 11.95
CA LYS A 172 -13.08 26.36 11.67
C LYS A 172 -14.50 26.36 11.14
N ASN A 173 -15.09 25.18 10.92
CA ASN A 173 -16.36 25.01 10.21
C ASN A 173 -16.37 25.74 8.84
N GLN A 174 -15.25 25.68 8.13
CA GLN A 174 -15.01 26.30 6.83
C GLN A 174 -14.94 25.24 5.72
N LEU A 175 -16.00 24.44 5.62
CA LEU A 175 -16.07 23.35 4.65
C LEU A 175 -16.33 23.87 3.22
N PRO A 176 -15.78 23.21 2.19
CA PRO A 176 -16.13 23.52 0.81
C PRO A 176 -17.64 23.29 0.57
N LYS A 177 -18.23 24.08 -0.32
CA LYS A 177 -19.67 23.95 -0.63
C LYS A 177 -19.94 22.62 -1.31
N GLY A 178 -20.76 21.79 -0.66
CA GLY A 178 -21.34 20.60 -1.26
C GLY A 178 -22.47 20.92 -2.25
N GLN A 179 -23.03 19.88 -2.87
CA GLN A 179 -24.13 19.99 -3.83
C GLN A 179 -25.27 19.05 -3.43
N ASP A 180 -26.49 19.57 -3.45
CA ASP A 180 -27.73 18.80 -3.26
C ASP A 180 -28.74 19.17 -4.34
N LEU A 181 -28.56 18.59 -5.53
CA LEU A 181 -29.37 18.90 -6.72
C LEU A 181 -30.88 18.69 -6.52
N ASN A 182 -31.25 17.77 -5.61
CA ASN A 182 -32.62 17.33 -5.42
C ASN A 182 -33.22 17.77 -4.07
N GLY A 183 -32.49 18.57 -3.28
CA GLY A 183 -32.94 18.98 -1.94
C GLY A 183 -33.18 17.81 -0.99
N ASN A 184 -32.39 16.74 -1.11
CA ASN A 184 -32.57 15.50 -0.36
C ASN A 184 -31.95 15.51 1.04
N THR A 185 -31.16 16.53 1.40
CA THR A 185 -30.46 16.61 2.70
C THR A 185 -31.42 16.49 3.87
N GLU A 186 -32.50 17.29 3.89
CA GLU A 186 -33.52 17.26 4.94
C GLU A 186 -34.19 15.88 5.07
N LYS A 187 -34.58 15.26 3.94
CA LYS A 187 -35.19 13.92 3.93
C LYS A 187 -34.23 12.87 4.50
N LEU A 188 -32.95 12.96 4.15
CA LEU A 188 -31.91 12.06 4.63
C LEU A 188 -31.70 12.21 6.15
N LEU A 189 -31.62 13.44 6.66
CA LEU A 189 -31.45 13.72 8.09
C LEU A 189 -32.68 13.29 8.89
N ALA A 190 -33.89 13.56 8.40
CA ALA A 190 -35.13 13.13 9.04
C ALA A 190 -35.21 11.60 9.16
N ARG A 191 -34.85 10.87 8.10
CA ARG A 191 -34.78 9.40 8.13
C ARG A 191 -33.81 8.89 9.20
N ARG A 192 -32.65 9.53 9.35
CA ARG A 192 -31.63 9.14 10.32
C ARG A 192 -32.08 9.40 11.76
N ARG A 193 -32.61 10.60 12.05
CA ARG A 193 -33.13 10.97 13.37
C ARG A 193 -34.28 10.08 13.81
N GLY A 194 -35.24 9.82 12.91
CA GLY A 194 -36.40 8.95 13.19
C GLY A 194 -36.07 7.47 13.43
N GLN A 195 -34.88 6.99 13.05
CA GLN A 195 -34.42 5.65 13.47
C GLN A 195 -33.78 5.67 14.86
N ARG A 196 -32.97 6.70 15.17
CA ARG A 196 -32.35 6.86 16.50
C ARG A 196 -33.37 7.02 17.63
N GLU A 197 -34.51 7.65 17.34
CA GLU A 197 -35.59 7.82 18.33
C GLU A 197 -36.35 6.52 18.63
N LYS A 198 -36.34 5.54 17.71
CA LYS A 198 -36.96 4.23 17.94
C LYS A 198 -36.11 3.28 18.77
N GLU A 199 -34.82 3.59 18.91
CA GLU A 199 -33.84 2.81 19.68
C GLU A 199 -33.68 3.31 21.13
N LYS A 200 -34.36 4.42 21.50
CA LYS A 200 -34.42 4.96 22.86
C LYS A 200 -35.71 4.56 23.55
#